data_AF-A0A3D6BHW5-F1
#
_entry.id   AF-A0A3D6BHW5-F1
#
_cell.length_a   1.000
_cell.length_b   1.000
_cell.length_c   1.000
_cell.angle_alpha   90.00
_cell.angle_beta   90.00
_cell.angle_gamma   90.00
#
_symmetry.space_group_name_H-M   'P 1'
#
loop_
_entity.id
_entity.type
_entity.pdbx_description
1 polymer ?
#
loop_
_entity_poly.entity_id
_entity_poly.type
_entity_poly.pdbx_seq_one_letter_code
_entity_poly.pdbx_strand_id
1 'polypeptide(L)'
;MKKYTLWIIIAVLVVSAAVTAYAMRDEPASEHDDANVPRTVEVKDKQGEETTNRLLSDIGTWSVKSCLVLDGEEYDLYATFDDPEKAIGNVKEKCQDALTKLRRGSLTLGELSDGNWQRYRDVLAATSDGDNEQSDTLAAFFDIYENEDKNAQIIKLADALSGSAADKAGEQYDRLMMALPYTSIEK
;
A
#
# COMPACT_ATOMS: atom_id res chain seq x y z
N MET A 1 -70.41 13.20 -49.67
CA MET A 1 -69.20 13.99 -50.00
C MET A 1 -68.13 13.04 -50.55
N LYS A 2 -67.28 13.58 -51.44
CA LYS A 2 -66.36 12.96 -52.42
C LYS A 2 -65.51 11.78 -51.86
N LYS A 3 -65.52 10.60 -52.52
CA LYS A 3 -64.52 10.06 -53.49
C LYS A 3 -63.07 10.02 -52.94
N TYR A 4 -62.43 8.83 -52.93
CA TYR A 4 -61.28 8.44 -53.76
C TYR A 4 -60.49 7.26 -53.16
N THR A 5 -60.35 6.26 -54.02
CA THR A 5 -59.36 5.18 -54.12
C THR A 5 -57.89 5.57 -53.87
N LEU A 6 -57.11 4.58 -53.44
CA LEU A 6 -55.77 4.20 -53.93
C LEU A 6 -54.47 4.95 -53.53
N TRP A 7 -53.48 4.09 -53.28
CA TRP A 7 -52.02 4.12 -53.54
C TRP A 7 -51.07 5.13 -52.85
N ILE A 8 -50.04 4.52 -52.22
CA ILE A 8 -48.58 4.84 -52.26
C ILE A 8 -48.22 6.15 -51.53
N ILE A 9 -47.30 6.16 -50.57
CA ILE A 9 -45.85 6.14 -50.81
C ILE A 9 -45.12 5.32 -49.74
N ILE A 10 -44.36 4.34 -50.24
CA ILE A 10 -43.22 3.70 -49.57
C ILE A 10 -42.18 4.79 -49.30
N ALA A 11 -41.92 5.10 -48.04
CA ALA A 11 -40.72 5.80 -47.63
C ALA A 11 -39.84 4.81 -46.86
N VAL A 12 -38.99 4.11 -47.62
CA VAL A 12 -37.81 3.44 -47.06
C VAL A 12 -36.87 4.55 -46.62
N LEU A 13 -36.66 4.67 -45.32
CA LEU A 13 -35.48 5.34 -44.76
C LEU A 13 -34.86 4.39 -43.76
N VAL A 14 -33.89 3.64 -44.29
CA VAL A 14 -32.91 2.86 -43.55
C VAL A 14 -32.09 3.85 -42.73
N VAL A 15 -32.25 3.83 -41.42
CA VAL A 15 -31.18 4.24 -40.49
C VAL A 15 -31.14 3.20 -39.37
N SER A 16 -30.34 2.18 -39.67
CA SER A 16 -29.44 1.44 -38.77
C SER A 16 -29.88 1.17 -37.33
N ALA A 17 -30.02 -0.13 -37.05
CA ALA A 17 -29.95 -0.75 -35.76
C ALA A 17 -28.79 -0.20 -34.91
N ALA A 18 -29.13 0.51 -33.84
CA ALA A 18 -28.20 0.85 -32.76
C ALA A 18 -28.95 0.87 -31.42
N VAL A 19 -29.76 -0.15 -31.14
CA VAL A 19 -30.39 -0.33 -29.82
C VAL A 19 -30.39 -1.80 -29.43
N THR A 20 -29.22 -2.42 -29.40
CA THR A 20 -28.99 -3.70 -28.69
C THR A 20 -27.49 -3.95 -28.57
N ALA A 21 -26.81 -3.12 -27.78
CA ALA A 21 -25.49 -3.42 -27.23
C ALA A 21 -25.18 -2.48 -26.06
N TYR A 22 -26.09 -2.39 -25.08
CA TYR A 22 -25.63 -2.36 -23.69
C TYR A 22 -25.36 -3.82 -23.28
N ALA A 23 -24.52 -4.49 -24.07
CA ALA A 23 -23.79 -5.63 -23.59
C ALA A 23 -22.76 -5.07 -22.62
N MET A 24 -22.63 -5.75 -21.49
CA MET A 24 -21.54 -5.60 -20.54
C MET A 24 -20.28 -5.21 -21.29
N ARG A 25 -19.85 -3.96 -21.10
CA ARG A 25 -18.50 -3.58 -21.44
C ARG A 25 -17.67 -4.33 -20.41
N ASP A 26 -17.28 -5.56 -20.74
CA ASP A 26 -16.10 -6.16 -20.14
C ASP A 26 -15.04 -5.06 -20.23
N GLU A 27 -14.64 -4.52 -19.08
CA GLU A 27 -13.33 -3.90 -19.01
C GLU A 27 -12.40 -4.91 -19.66
N PRO A 28 -11.63 -4.51 -20.70
CA PRO A 28 -10.63 -5.43 -21.22
C PRO A 28 -9.81 -5.84 -20.00
N ALA A 29 -9.75 -7.16 -19.73
CA ALA A 29 -8.79 -7.70 -18.78
C ALA A 29 -7.47 -7.01 -19.12
N SER A 30 -6.93 -6.25 -18.17
CA SER A 30 -5.62 -5.64 -18.34
C SER A 30 -4.73 -6.73 -18.87
N GLU A 31 -4.13 -6.47 -20.03
CA GLU A 31 -3.22 -7.39 -20.70
C GLU A 31 -1.96 -7.42 -19.84
N HIS A 32 -2.04 -8.10 -18.69
CA HIS A 32 -0.91 -8.38 -17.85
C HIS A 32 -0.08 -9.39 -18.60
N ASP A 33 1.18 -9.04 -18.86
CA ASP A 33 2.09 -9.91 -19.56
C ASP A 33 2.50 -11.06 -18.62
N ASP A 34 1.71 -12.14 -18.65
CA ASP A 34 1.90 -13.35 -17.84
C ASP A 34 3.31 -13.95 -18.01
N ALA A 35 4.05 -13.57 -19.07
CA ALA A 35 5.42 -13.98 -19.31
C ALA A 35 6.41 -13.57 -18.20
N ASN A 36 6.11 -12.50 -17.44
CA ASN A 36 6.98 -11.98 -16.38
C ASN A 36 6.55 -12.40 -14.97
N VAL A 37 5.49 -13.20 -14.83
CA VAL A 37 5.06 -13.71 -13.53
C VAL A 37 6.08 -14.73 -13.03
N PRO A 38 6.60 -14.58 -11.80
CA PRO A 38 7.59 -15.49 -11.26
C PRO A 38 6.99 -16.89 -11.03
N ARG A 39 7.78 -17.93 -11.31
CA ARG A 39 7.38 -19.33 -11.13
C ARG A 39 7.52 -19.80 -9.69
N THR A 40 8.44 -19.16 -8.96
CA THR A 40 8.76 -19.46 -7.56
C THR A 40 8.72 -18.18 -6.76
N VAL A 41 8.08 -18.27 -5.60
CA VAL A 41 7.88 -17.16 -4.67
C VAL A 41 8.16 -17.71 -3.28
N GLU A 42 9.14 -17.14 -2.60
CA GLU A 42 9.54 -17.54 -1.25
C GLU A 42 9.80 -16.30 -0.40
N VAL A 43 9.53 -16.36 0.90
CA VAL A 43 9.98 -15.35 1.86
C VAL A 43 11.07 -15.99 2.70
N LYS A 44 12.21 -15.29 2.84
CA LYS A 44 13.35 -15.76 3.62
C LYS A 44 13.71 -14.77 4.70
N ASP A 45 14.13 -15.31 5.84
CA ASP A 45 14.77 -14.52 6.89
C ASP A 45 16.13 -14.02 6.38
N LYS A 46 16.46 -12.79 6.76
CA LYS A 46 17.71 -12.12 6.43
C LYS A 46 18.24 -11.44 7.68
N GLN A 47 19.56 -11.27 7.74
CA GLN A 47 20.20 -10.49 8.79
C GLN A 47 20.85 -9.26 8.14
N GLY A 48 20.06 -8.20 8.00
CA GLY A 48 20.52 -6.91 7.52
C GLY A 48 21.38 -6.18 8.55
N GLU A 49 22.11 -5.18 8.09
CA GLU A 49 22.90 -4.32 8.98
C GLU A 49 21.99 -3.43 9.82
N GLU A 50 22.31 -3.32 11.11
CA GLU A 50 21.65 -2.39 12.01
C GLU A 50 21.90 -0.95 11.54
N THR A 51 20.81 -0.21 11.39
CA THR A 51 20.83 1.19 10.96
C THR A 51 20.23 2.06 12.05
N THR A 52 20.71 3.30 12.12
CA THR A 52 20.11 4.36 12.93
C THR A 52 20.31 5.72 12.27
N ASN A 53 19.64 6.76 12.80
CA ASN A 53 19.85 8.14 12.37
C ASN A 53 19.83 9.08 13.58
N ARG A 54 20.13 10.36 13.34
CA ARG A 54 20.21 11.39 14.40
C ARG A 54 18.93 11.52 15.22
N LEU A 55 17.75 11.40 14.60
CA LEU A 55 16.46 11.56 15.28
C LEU A 55 16.14 10.34 16.14
N LEU A 56 16.45 9.15 15.63
CA LEU A 56 16.05 7.87 16.20
C LEU A 56 17.13 7.16 17.01
N SER A 57 18.32 7.75 17.18
CA SER A 57 19.45 7.13 17.91
C SER A 57 19.12 6.71 19.34
N ASP A 58 18.27 7.47 20.03
CA ASP A 58 17.83 7.16 21.40
C ASP A 58 16.50 6.38 21.42
N ILE A 59 15.90 6.14 20.24
CA ILE A 59 14.64 5.42 20.09
C ILE A 59 14.91 3.95 19.86
N GLY A 60 15.77 3.62 18.89
CA GLY A 60 16.13 2.25 18.58
C GLY A 60 16.90 2.12 17.27
N THR A 61 17.41 0.92 17.04
CA THR A 61 17.97 0.47 15.76
C THR A 61 16.90 -0.24 14.96
N TRP A 62 17.10 -0.31 13.64
CA TRP A 62 16.27 -1.08 12.73
C TRP A 62 17.14 -1.76 11.69
N SER A 63 16.68 -2.89 11.19
CA SER A 63 17.39 -3.70 10.21
C SER A 63 16.41 -4.36 9.24
N VAL A 64 16.90 -4.75 8.06
CA VAL A 64 16.15 -5.63 7.14
C VAL A 64 16.23 -7.05 7.69
N LYS A 65 15.08 -7.61 8.08
CA LYS A 65 14.99 -8.94 8.70
C LYS A 65 14.53 -10.03 7.75
N SER A 66 14.08 -9.65 6.56
CA SER A 66 13.53 -10.59 5.57
C SER A 66 13.64 -10.05 4.15
N CYS A 67 13.65 -10.96 3.19
CA CYS A 67 13.57 -10.68 1.77
C CYS A 67 12.55 -11.59 1.09
N LEU A 68 11.99 -11.10 0.00
CA LEU A 68 11.19 -11.87 -0.95
C LEU A 68 12.14 -12.44 -2.02
N VAL A 69 11.97 -13.71 -2.38
CA VAL A 69 12.74 -14.36 -3.45
C VAL A 69 11.79 -14.75 -4.57
N LEU A 70 12.00 -14.14 -5.74
CA LEU A 70 11.21 -14.37 -6.95
C LEU A 70 12.13 -14.97 -8.02
N ASP A 71 11.90 -16.23 -8.39
CA ASP A 71 12.75 -16.95 -9.37
C ASP A 71 14.25 -16.92 -9.06
N GLY A 72 14.58 -16.91 -7.76
CA GLY A 72 15.96 -16.88 -7.25
C GLY A 72 16.52 -15.47 -7.05
N GLU A 73 15.85 -14.42 -7.52
CA GLU A 73 16.23 -13.04 -7.30
C GLU A 73 15.67 -12.54 -5.95
N GLU A 74 16.54 -11.97 -5.12
CA GLU A 74 16.15 -11.46 -3.80
C GLU A 74 15.69 -10.01 -3.87
N TYR A 75 14.65 -9.66 -3.12
CA TYR A 75 14.13 -8.31 -2.96
C TYR A 75 13.98 -8.05 -1.47
N ASP A 76 14.80 -7.14 -0.93
CA ASP A 76 14.75 -6.81 0.49
C ASP A 76 13.40 -6.21 0.86
N LEU A 77 12.83 -6.67 1.98
CA LEU A 77 11.63 -6.05 2.54
C LEU A 77 12.00 -4.79 3.31
N TYR A 78 10.99 -4.06 3.80
CA TYR A 78 11.25 -2.85 4.58
C TYR A 78 11.96 -3.19 5.89
N ALA A 79 12.92 -2.36 6.28
CA ALA A 79 13.55 -2.47 7.59
C ALA A 79 12.55 -2.12 8.70
N THR A 80 12.60 -2.87 9.81
CA THR A 80 11.73 -2.66 10.98
C THR A 80 12.56 -2.53 12.24
N PHE A 81 12.01 -1.87 13.28
CA PHE A 81 12.69 -1.74 14.56
C PHE A 81 13.08 -3.11 15.11
N ASP A 82 14.31 -3.26 15.58
CA ASP A 82 14.81 -4.52 16.14
C ASP A 82 14.05 -4.91 17.42
N ASP A 83 13.63 -3.90 18.19
CA ASP A 83 12.80 -4.03 19.39
C ASP A 83 11.67 -2.98 19.36
N PRO A 84 10.51 -3.29 18.76
CA PRO A 84 9.42 -2.33 18.60
C PRO A 84 8.78 -1.92 19.93
N GLU A 85 8.72 -2.83 20.91
CA GLU A 85 8.20 -2.54 22.25
C GLU A 85 9.09 -1.54 23.00
N LYS A 86 10.41 -1.68 22.87
CA LYS A 86 11.34 -0.70 23.42
C LYS A 86 11.31 0.61 22.64
N ALA A 87 11.21 0.56 21.31
CA ALA A 87 11.13 1.77 20.49
C ALA A 87 9.91 2.63 20.85
N ILE A 88 8.75 2.02 21.06
CA ILE A 88 7.54 2.75 21.48
C ILE A 88 7.68 3.30 22.91
N GLY A 89 8.35 2.61 23.82
CA GLY A 89 8.68 3.13 25.14
C GLY A 89 9.57 4.36 25.06
N ASN A 90 10.68 4.26 24.34
CA ASN A 90 11.66 5.33 24.20
C ASN A 90 11.07 6.58 23.51
N VAL A 91 10.24 6.41 22.48
CA VAL A 91 9.63 7.56 21.78
C VAL A 91 8.62 8.28 22.67
N LYS A 92 7.94 7.57 23.56
CA LYS A 92 7.03 8.18 24.54
C LYS A 92 7.77 9.08 25.52
N GLU A 93 8.94 8.64 25.97
CA GLU A 93 9.80 9.41 26.87
C GLU A 93 10.42 10.62 26.14
N LYS A 94 10.99 10.40 24.94
CA LYS A 94 11.68 11.46 24.18
C LYS A 94 10.74 12.54 23.64
N CYS A 95 9.52 12.17 23.23
CA CYS A 95 8.57 13.04 22.55
C CYS A 95 7.35 13.42 23.42
N GLN A 96 7.51 13.44 24.74
CA GLN A 96 6.41 13.63 25.69
C GLN A 96 5.59 14.91 25.44
N ASP A 97 6.23 16.02 25.08
CA ASP A 97 5.55 17.30 24.86
C ASP A 97 4.71 17.28 23.58
N ALA A 98 5.28 16.77 22.49
CA ALA A 98 4.57 16.59 21.23
C ALA A 98 3.37 15.65 21.41
N LEU A 99 3.56 14.49 22.05
CA LEU A 99 2.47 13.54 22.32
C LEU A 99 1.38 14.15 23.22
N THR A 100 1.74 15.02 24.16
CA THR A 100 0.78 15.72 25.01
C THR A 100 0.02 16.81 24.25
N LYS A 101 0.65 17.49 23.30
CA LYS A 101 -0.04 18.42 22.38
C LYS A 101 -1.04 17.67 21.49
N LEU A 102 -0.62 16.57 20.86
CA LEU A 102 -1.49 15.77 19.99
C LEU A 102 -2.72 15.23 20.76
N ARG A 103 -2.52 14.72 21.97
CA ARG A 103 -3.63 14.25 22.84
C ARG A 103 -4.61 15.37 23.22
N ARG A 104 -4.14 16.60 23.47
CA ARG A 104 -5.03 17.73 23.75
C ARG A 104 -5.90 18.11 22.54
N GLY A 105 -5.39 17.91 21.33
CA GLY A 105 -6.12 18.16 20.09
C GLY A 105 -7.13 17.06 19.72
N SER A 106 -7.07 15.88 20.35
CA SER A 106 -7.95 14.75 20.03
C SER A 106 -8.41 14.00 21.27
N LEU A 107 -9.71 14.07 21.55
CA LEU A 107 -10.37 13.38 22.67
C LEU A 107 -10.36 11.85 22.54
N THR A 108 -9.91 11.30 21.41
CA THR A 108 -9.87 9.85 21.13
C THR A 108 -8.47 9.25 21.20
N LEU A 109 -7.44 10.08 21.37
CA LEU A 109 -6.07 9.63 21.54
C LEU A 109 -5.84 9.27 23.02
N GLY A 110 -5.82 7.97 23.29
CA GLY A 110 -5.31 7.42 24.54
C GLY A 110 -3.78 7.58 24.64
N GLU A 111 -3.12 6.77 25.45
CA GLU A 111 -1.65 6.71 25.46
C GLU A 111 -1.13 6.04 24.18
N LEU A 112 0.00 6.53 23.63
CA LEU A 112 0.63 5.91 22.46
C LEU A 112 0.95 4.44 22.73
N SER A 113 0.52 3.58 21.80
CA SER A 113 0.61 2.13 21.85
C SER A 113 0.61 1.57 20.43
N ASP A 114 0.98 0.30 20.30
CA ASP A 114 0.90 -0.44 19.05
C ASP A 114 -0.51 -0.40 18.43
N GLY A 115 -1.56 -0.46 19.25
CA GLY A 115 -2.94 -0.43 18.76
C GLY A 115 -3.45 0.94 18.28
N ASN A 116 -2.69 2.04 18.43
CA ASN A 116 -3.16 3.38 18.08
C ASN A 116 -2.13 4.31 17.44
N TRP A 117 -0.93 3.85 17.12
CA TRP A 117 0.14 4.67 16.53
C TRP A 117 -0.30 5.35 15.22
N GLN A 118 -1.10 4.67 14.38
CA GLN A 118 -1.61 5.23 13.12
C GLN A 118 -2.42 6.50 13.35
N ARG A 119 -3.26 6.52 14.40
CA ARG A 119 -4.04 7.72 14.77
C ARG A 119 -3.15 8.86 15.19
N TYR A 120 -2.03 8.56 15.85
CA TYR A 120 -1.05 9.58 16.21
C TYR A 120 -0.35 10.15 14.97
N ARG A 121 0.04 9.30 14.01
CA ARG A 121 0.61 9.73 12.72
C ARG A 121 -0.37 10.64 11.97
N ASP A 122 -1.64 10.25 11.89
CA ASP A 122 -2.65 11.02 11.15
C ASP A 122 -2.91 12.39 11.80
N VAL A 123 -3.00 12.46 13.13
CA VAL A 123 -3.17 13.73 13.86
C VAL A 123 -1.92 14.60 13.75
N LEU A 124 -0.72 14.00 13.77
CA LEU A 124 0.54 14.71 13.56
C LEU A 124 0.58 15.34 12.16
N ALA A 125 0.24 14.59 11.11
CA ALA A 125 0.20 15.08 9.73
C ALA A 125 -0.86 16.19 9.52
N ALA A 126 -1.96 16.16 10.27
CA ALA A 126 -3.00 17.18 10.23
C ALA A 126 -2.62 18.47 11.00
N THR A 127 -1.57 18.44 11.82
CA THR A 127 -1.15 19.57 12.65
C THR A 127 -0.15 20.45 11.88
N SER A 128 -0.52 21.70 11.56
CA SER A 128 0.39 22.67 10.90
C SER A 128 1.32 23.41 11.86
N ASP A 129 1.30 23.09 13.16
CA ASP A 129 2.09 23.79 14.17
C ASP A 129 3.54 23.33 14.15
N GLY A 130 4.34 23.99 13.30
CA GLY A 130 5.75 24.32 13.48
C GLY A 130 6.71 23.16 13.76
N ASP A 131 7.61 22.94 12.79
CA ASP A 131 8.81 22.12 12.88
C ASP A 131 9.45 22.21 14.28
N ASN A 132 9.28 21.14 15.04
CA ASN A 132 9.99 20.94 16.28
C ASN A 132 10.56 19.53 16.28
N GLU A 133 11.74 19.38 16.86
CA GLU A 133 12.50 18.13 16.78
C GLU A 133 11.73 16.91 17.31
N GLN A 134 10.80 17.09 18.26
CA GLN A 134 9.96 15.98 18.74
C GLN A 134 8.91 15.56 17.71
N SER A 135 8.32 16.51 16.98
CA SER A 135 7.42 16.22 15.84
C SER A 135 8.18 15.50 14.73
N ASP A 136 9.39 15.95 14.38
CA ASP A 136 10.24 15.29 13.37
C ASP A 136 10.64 13.88 13.80
N THR A 137 10.98 13.72 15.09
CA THR A 137 11.30 12.41 15.67
C THR A 137 10.08 11.49 15.64
N LEU A 138 8.88 11.98 15.95
CA LEU A 138 7.65 11.19 15.85
C LEU A 138 7.34 10.81 14.40
N ALA A 139 7.49 11.73 13.45
CA ALA A 139 7.29 11.44 12.03
C ALA A 139 8.26 10.36 11.55
N ALA A 140 9.55 10.49 11.87
CA ALA A 140 10.57 9.48 11.55
C ALA A 140 10.29 8.13 12.24
N PHE A 141 9.82 8.15 13.49
CA PHE A 141 9.44 6.94 14.20
C PHE A 141 8.28 6.22 13.49
N PHE A 142 7.21 6.94 13.13
CA PHE A 142 6.06 6.33 12.46
C PHE A 142 6.39 5.79 11.07
N ASP A 143 7.32 6.44 10.34
CA ASP A 143 7.80 5.97 9.03
C ASP A 143 8.50 4.61 9.10
N ILE A 144 9.25 4.33 10.18
CA ILE A 144 9.84 3.00 10.39
C ILE A 144 8.82 2.04 11.02
N TYR A 145 7.98 2.52 11.95
CA TYR A 145 7.03 1.66 12.66
C TYR A 145 5.96 1.07 11.71
N GLU A 146 5.56 1.81 10.66
CA GLU A 146 4.60 1.34 9.66
C GLU A 146 5.12 0.22 8.76
N ASN A 147 6.44 0.00 8.72
CA ASN A 147 7.05 -0.99 7.84
C ASN A 147 6.67 -2.42 8.22
N GLU A 148 6.31 -2.69 9.46
CA GLU A 148 5.79 -4.00 9.88
C GLU A 148 4.46 -4.30 9.15
N ASP A 149 3.55 -3.32 9.11
CA ASP A 149 2.27 -3.43 8.39
C ASP A 149 2.48 -3.56 6.86
N LYS A 150 3.48 -2.87 6.30
CA LYS A 150 3.84 -2.98 4.88
C LYS A 150 4.41 -4.35 4.55
N ASN A 151 5.33 -4.86 5.37
CA ASN A 151 5.91 -6.19 5.21
C ASN A 151 4.83 -7.28 5.30
N ALA A 152 3.90 -7.17 6.26
CA ALA A 152 2.77 -8.09 6.36
C ALA A 152 1.86 -8.05 5.12
N GLN A 153 1.71 -6.89 4.46
CA GLN A 153 0.98 -6.78 3.20
C GLN A 153 1.74 -7.42 2.03
N ILE A 154 3.04 -7.20 1.93
CA ILE A 154 3.90 -7.84 0.90
C ILE A 154 3.82 -9.37 1.02
N ILE A 155 3.95 -9.91 2.24
CA ILE A 155 3.88 -11.35 2.49
C ILE A 155 2.51 -11.91 2.06
N LYS A 156 1.41 -11.21 2.38
CA LYS A 156 0.06 -11.61 1.92
C LYS A 156 -0.07 -11.60 0.39
N LEU A 157 0.54 -10.62 -0.29
CA LEU A 157 0.55 -10.56 -1.75
C LEU A 157 1.40 -11.70 -2.35
N ALA A 158 2.53 -12.03 -1.74
CA ALA A 158 3.38 -13.16 -2.14
C ALA A 158 2.66 -14.51 -1.97
N ASP A 159 1.97 -14.71 -0.85
CA ASP A 159 1.15 -15.90 -0.60
C ASP A 159 0.00 -16.00 -1.62
N ALA A 160 -0.67 -14.88 -1.91
CA ALA A 160 -1.74 -14.83 -2.90
C ALA A 160 -1.23 -15.14 -4.31
N LEU A 161 -0.06 -14.60 -4.70
CA LEU A 161 0.57 -14.87 -5.98
C LEU A 161 0.91 -16.36 -6.13
N SER A 162 1.50 -16.96 -5.09
CA SER A 162 1.87 -18.38 -5.06
C SER A 162 0.66 -19.33 -5.24
N GLY A 163 -0.52 -18.91 -4.78
CA GLY A 163 -1.77 -19.68 -4.88
C GLY A 163 -2.70 -19.26 -6.03
N SER A 164 -2.32 -18.29 -6.86
CA SER A 164 -3.20 -17.71 -7.88
C SER A 164 -3.38 -18.61 -9.10
N ALA A 165 -4.59 -18.60 -9.66
CA ALA A 165 -4.82 -19.11 -10.99
C ALA A 165 -4.13 -18.21 -12.03
N ALA A 166 -3.76 -18.79 -13.19
CA ALA A 166 -2.96 -18.11 -14.21
C ALA A 166 -3.57 -16.76 -14.65
N ASP A 167 -4.89 -16.66 -14.73
CA ASP A 167 -5.63 -15.46 -15.16
C ASP A 167 -5.58 -14.27 -14.19
N LYS A 168 -5.08 -14.47 -12.96
CA LYS A 168 -4.92 -13.40 -11.94
C LYS A 168 -3.48 -13.17 -11.53
N ALA A 169 -2.56 -14.01 -11.99
CA ALA A 169 -1.19 -14.02 -11.51
C ALA A 169 -0.44 -12.73 -11.91
N GLY A 170 -0.67 -12.23 -13.13
CA GLY A 170 -0.14 -10.94 -13.58
C GLY A 170 -0.56 -9.76 -12.70
N GLU A 171 -1.85 -9.64 -12.37
CA GLU A 171 -2.35 -8.57 -11.51
C GLU A 171 -1.76 -8.64 -10.08
N GLN A 172 -1.67 -9.84 -9.50
CA GLN A 172 -1.09 -10.03 -8.18
C GLN A 172 0.41 -9.72 -8.18
N TYR A 173 1.11 -10.07 -9.25
CA TYR A 173 2.51 -9.76 -9.41
C TYR A 173 2.76 -8.25 -9.51
N ASP A 174 1.99 -7.52 -10.31
CA ASP A 174 2.11 -6.06 -10.40
C ASP A 174 1.89 -5.38 -9.03
N ARG A 175 0.86 -5.83 -8.29
CA ARG A 175 0.59 -5.34 -6.93
C ARG A 175 1.74 -5.64 -5.97
N LEU A 176 2.33 -6.83 -6.06
CA LEU A 176 3.47 -7.23 -5.25
C LEU A 176 4.68 -6.33 -5.54
N MET A 177 4.99 -6.11 -6.82
CA MET A 177 6.11 -5.25 -7.23
C MET A 177 5.92 -3.79 -6.83
N MET A 178 4.68 -3.27 -6.88
CA MET A 178 4.37 -1.92 -6.39
C MET A 178 4.46 -1.76 -4.87
N ALA A 179 4.31 -2.86 -4.12
CA ALA A 179 4.37 -2.84 -2.66
C ALA A 179 5.80 -2.95 -2.11
N LEU A 180 6.75 -3.44 -2.91
CA LEU A 180 8.14 -3.60 -2.49
C LEU A 180 8.83 -2.24 -2.25
N PRO A 181 9.86 -2.19 -1.36
CA PRO A 181 10.69 -1.02 -1.22
C PRO A 181 11.38 -0.69 -2.54
N TYR A 182 11.33 0.58 -2.96
CA TYR A 182 11.95 1.02 -4.23
C TYR A 182 13.44 0.64 -4.32
N THR A 183 14.15 0.74 -3.20
CA THR A 183 15.58 0.38 -3.07
C THR A 183 15.85 -1.11 -3.32
N SER A 184 14.85 -1.97 -3.23
CA SER A 184 14.99 -3.41 -3.53
C SER A 184 14.91 -3.72 -5.03
N ILE A 185 14.33 -2.79 -5.82
CA ILE A 185 14.04 -2.97 -7.25
C ILE A 185 15.16 -2.37 -8.13
N GLU A 186 15.78 -1.27 -7.72
CA GLU A 186 16.86 -0.58 -8.46
C GLU A 186 18.28 -1.18 -8.29
N LYS A 187 18.42 -2.51 -8.27
CA LYS A 187 19.73 -3.16 -8.08
C LYS A 187 20.73 -2.90 -9.21
#